data_AF-A0A7V5R7W6-F1
#
_entry.id   AF-A0A7V5R7W6-F1
#
_cell.length_a   1.000
_cell.length_b   1.000
_cell.length_c   1.000
_cell.angle_alpha   90.00
_cell.angle_beta   90.00
_cell.angle_gamma   90.00
#
_symmetry.space_group_name_H-M   'P 1'
#
loop_
_entity.id
_entity.type
_entity.pdbx_description
1 polymer ?
#
loop_
_entity_poly.entity_id
_entity_poly.type
_entity_poly.pdbx_seq_one_letter_code
_entity_poly.pdbx_strand_id
1 'polypeptide(L)'
;RFVPAGSIRVLAYTAWLPNWAFSIRRTMAAADKEKIVKAIREIPENSPVLRALRIKKFRPARDSDYDVIRRAAGLPLSSSSPEPAS
;
A
#
# COMPACT_ATOMS: atom_id res chain seq x y z
N ARG A 1 -15.90 29.94 -1.82
CA ARG A 1 -16.67 29.92 -0.55
C ARG A 1 -15.82 29.15 0.46
N PHE A 2 -15.35 29.79 1.52
CA PHE A 2 -14.53 29.17 2.55
C PHE A 2 -15.42 28.40 3.53
N VAL A 3 -15.04 27.17 3.89
CA VAL A 3 -15.69 26.37 4.94
C VAL A 3 -14.70 26.28 6.10
N PRO A 4 -14.96 26.91 7.26
CA PRO A 4 -14.04 26.87 8.39
C PRO A 4 -13.98 25.45 8.97
N ALA A 5 -12.79 24.97 9.34
CA ALA A 5 -12.59 23.62 9.84
C ALA A 5 -13.46 23.29 11.07
N GLY A 6 -13.74 24.28 11.93
CA GLY A 6 -14.62 24.13 13.10
C GLY A 6 -16.09 23.89 12.77
N SER A 7 -16.51 24.05 11.49
CA SER A 7 -17.87 23.72 11.03
C SER A 7 -18.02 22.27 10.56
N ILE A 8 -16.94 21.49 10.56
CA ILE A 8 -16.93 20.07 10.16
C ILE A 8 -17.12 19.20 11.41
N ARG A 9 -18.05 18.25 11.36
CA ARG A 9 -18.21 17.20 12.40
C ARG A 9 -17.94 15.83 11.81
N VAL A 10 -17.27 14.97 12.58
CA VAL A 10 -17.10 13.55 12.23
C VAL A 10 -18.38 12.81 12.60
N LEU A 11 -18.99 12.12 11.62
CA LEU A 11 -20.22 11.36 11.84
C LEU A 11 -19.93 9.91 12.26
N ALA A 12 -18.91 9.31 11.64
CA ALA A 12 -18.52 7.93 11.88
C ALA A 12 -17.05 7.71 11.49
N TYR A 13 -16.44 6.71 12.11
CA TYR A 13 -15.17 6.14 11.68
C TYR A 13 -15.43 4.79 11.04
N THR A 14 -14.75 4.50 9.94
CA THR A 14 -14.86 3.21 9.24
C THR A 14 -13.92 2.18 9.83
N ALA A 15 -14.15 0.91 9.50
CA ALA A 15 -13.19 -0.14 9.76
C ALA A 15 -11.82 0.18 9.11
N TRP A 16 -10.77 -0.41 9.68
CA TRP A 16 -9.41 -0.22 9.19
C TRP A 16 -9.25 -0.76 7.76
N LEU A 17 -8.56 0.01 6.91
CA LEU A 17 -8.20 -0.39 5.55
C LEU A 17 -6.67 -0.54 5.46
N PRO A 18 -6.18 -1.50 4.66
CA PRO A 18 -4.75 -1.63 4.40
C PRO A 18 -4.19 -0.38 3.73
N ASN A 19 -2.97 -0.02 4.15
CA ASN A 19 -2.22 1.08 3.56
C ASN A 19 -1.87 0.82 2.08
N TRP A 20 -1.41 1.88 1.41
CA TRP A 20 -0.92 1.84 0.03
C TRP A 20 0.30 0.91 -0.14
N ALA A 21 0.33 0.18 -1.25
CA ALA A 21 1.47 -0.64 -1.68
C ALA A 21 2.19 0.00 -2.87
N PHE A 22 3.51 -0.19 -2.90
CA PHE A 22 4.29 -0.07 -4.13
C PHE A 22 4.24 -1.40 -4.87
N SER A 23 3.91 -1.35 -6.15
CA SER A 23 3.90 -2.51 -7.03
C SER A 23 5.08 -2.45 -7.99
N ILE A 24 5.65 -3.62 -8.28
CA ILE A 24 6.72 -3.77 -9.27
C ILE A 24 6.19 -4.66 -10.40
N ARG A 25 6.55 -4.32 -11.64
CA ARG A 25 6.14 -5.11 -12.81
C ARG A 25 6.67 -6.54 -12.71
N ARG A 26 5.80 -7.51 -13.00
CA ARG A 26 6.15 -8.94 -12.94
C ARG A 26 7.24 -9.32 -13.95
N THR A 27 7.31 -8.65 -15.09
CA THR A 27 8.30 -8.91 -16.15
C THR A 27 9.70 -8.35 -15.87
N MET A 28 9.89 -7.60 -14.78
CA MET A 28 11.21 -7.04 -14.44
C MET A 28 12.19 -8.13 -14.00
N ALA A 29 13.47 -7.97 -14.34
CA ALA A 29 14.53 -8.90 -13.94
C ALA A 29 14.58 -9.07 -12.40
N ALA A 30 14.75 -10.31 -11.94
CA ALA A 30 14.72 -10.64 -10.51
C ALA A 30 15.76 -9.85 -9.71
N ALA A 31 16.98 -9.72 -10.25
CA ALA A 31 18.06 -8.95 -9.62
C ALA A 31 17.68 -7.48 -9.38
N ASP A 32 16.93 -6.86 -10.29
CA ASP A 32 16.54 -5.46 -10.14
C ASP A 32 15.35 -5.30 -9.18
N LYS A 33 14.41 -6.25 -9.17
CA LYS A 33 13.35 -6.31 -8.17
C LYS A 33 13.92 -6.36 -6.76
N GLU A 34 14.91 -7.24 -6.54
CA GLU A 34 15.56 -7.39 -5.24
C GLU A 34 16.29 -6.13 -4.81
N LYS A 35 17.02 -5.48 -5.73
CA LYS A 35 17.69 -4.19 -5.46
C LYS A 35 16.69 -3.11 -5.05
N ILE A 36 15.56 -3.00 -5.76
CA ILE A 36 14.51 -2.01 -5.45
C ILE A 36 13.90 -2.29 -4.08
N VAL A 37 13.49 -3.54 -3.82
CA VAL A 37 12.89 -3.92 -2.54
C VAL A 37 13.86 -3.67 -1.38
N LYS A 38 15.13 -4.03 -1.56
CA LYS A 38 16.18 -3.78 -0.57
C LYS A 38 16.38 -2.28 -0.33
N ALA A 39 16.52 -1.48 -1.38
CA ALA A 39 16.69 -0.04 -1.27
C ALA A 39 15.53 0.64 -0.53
N ILE A 40 14.28 0.24 -0.80
CA ILE A 40 13.09 0.78 -0.13
C ILE A 40 13.06 0.36 1.35
N ARG A 41 13.42 -0.89 1.66
CA ARG A 41 13.40 -1.42 3.03
C ARG A 41 14.47 -0.80 3.92
N GLU A 42 15.61 -0.43 3.35
CA GLU A 42 16.76 0.11 4.07
C GLU A 42 16.71 1.63 4.27
N ILE A 43 15.63 2.31 3.83
CA ILE A 43 15.46 3.74 4.06
C ILE A 43 15.40 4.01 5.58
N PRO A 44 16.26 4.89 6.13
CA PRO A 44 16.26 5.19 7.55
C PRO A 44 14.95 5.83 8.00
N GLU A 45 14.45 5.45 9.18
CA GLU A 45 13.16 5.89 9.74
C GLU A 45 13.02 7.43 9.85
N ASN A 46 14.14 8.13 10.03
CA ASN A 46 14.19 9.59 10.15
C ASN A 46 14.58 10.32 8.86
N SER A 47 14.63 9.63 7.73
CA SER A 47 14.98 10.25 6.45
C SER A 47 13.96 11.35 6.07
N PRO A 48 14.41 12.40 5.36
CA PRO A 48 13.51 13.44 4.84
C PRO A 48 12.37 12.87 3.99
N VAL A 49 12.63 11.78 3.26
CA VAL A 49 11.66 11.10 2.39
C VAL A 49 10.51 10.51 3.20
N LEU A 50 10.80 9.73 4.26
CA LEU A 50 9.74 9.12 5.07
C LEU A 50 8.95 10.18 5.86
N ARG A 51 9.62 11.25 6.31
CA ARG A 51 8.97 12.38 6.97
C ARG A 51 8.00 13.12 6.06
N ALA A 52 8.38 13.36 4.81
CA ALA A 52 7.49 13.97 3.81
C ALA A 52 6.26 13.11 3.55
N LEU A 53 6.42 11.78 3.54
CA LEU A 53 5.34 10.81 3.38
C LEU A 53 4.53 10.56 4.67
N ARG A 54 4.94 11.13 5.82
CA ARG A 54 4.33 10.91 7.14
C ARG A 54 4.24 9.42 7.53
N ILE A 55 5.24 8.63 7.14
CA ILE A 55 5.35 7.21 7.48
C ILE A 55 6.64 6.95 8.27
N LYS A 56 6.68 5.85 9.02
CA LYS A 56 7.87 5.45 9.81
C LYS A 56 8.80 4.52 9.07
N LYS A 57 8.23 3.58 8.30
CA LYS A 57 8.97 2.56 7.55
C LYS A 57 8.09 1.93 6.49
N PHE A 58 8.75 1.27 5.53
CA PHE A 58 8.10 0.34 4.61
C PHE A 58 8.09 -1.07 5.21
N ARG A 59 7.08 -1.86 4.83
CA ARG A 59 6.97 -3.28 5.20
C ARG A 59 6.66 -4.12 3.96
N PRO A 60 7.06 -5.40 3.92
CA PRO A 60 6.60 -6.31 2.89
C PRO A 60 5.07 -6.37 2.88
N ALA A 61 4.50 -6.37 1.68
CA ALA A 61 3.06 -6.52 1.45
C ALA A 61 2.83 -7.69 0.49
N ARG A 62 1.83 -8.51 0.77
CA ARG A 62 1.38 -9.60 -0.09
C ARG A 62 0.07 -9.22 -0.77
N ASP A 63 -0.20 -9.82 -1.91
CA ASP A 63 -1.44 -9.55 -2.65
C ASP A 63 -2.71 -9.93 -1.84
N SER A 64 -2.61 -10.97 -1.01
CA SER A 64 -3.69 -11.41 -0.11
C SER A 64 -3.97 -10.43 1.03
N ASP A 65 -3.03 -9.54 1.39
CA ASP A 65 -3.25 -8.53 2.43
C ASP A 65 -4.36 -7.53 2.01
N TYR A 66 -4.69 -7.49 0.72
CA TYR A 66 -5.70 -6.61 0.12
C TYR A 66 -7.05 -7.31 -0.11
N ASP A 67 -7.20 -8.59 0.26
CA ASP A 67 -8.46 -9.33 0.06
C ASP A 67 -9.65 -8.72 0.82
N VAL A 68 -9.40 -8.02 1.93
CA VAL A 68 -10.45 -7.28 2.66
C VAL A 68 -11.11 -6.23 1.76
N ILE A 69 -10.31 -5.57 0.92
CA ILE A 69 -10.80 -4.56 -0.04
C ILE A 69 -11.56 -5.25 -1.17
N ARG A 70 -11.03 -6.36 -1.70
CA ARG A 70 -11.70 -7.13 -2.77
C ARG A 70 -13.07 -7.62 -2.30
N ARG A 71 -13.15 -8.17 -1.09
CA ARG A 71 -14.42 -8.60 -0.48
C ARG A 71 -15.41 -7.45 -0.34
N ALA A 72 -14.97 -6.30 0.17
CA ALA A 72 -15.84 -5.13 0.32
C ALA A 72 -16.34 -4.59 -1.04
N ALA A 73 -15.53 -4.72 -2.09
CA ALA A 73 -15.87 -4.29 -3.45
C ALA A 73 -16.62 -5.35 -4.29
N GLY A 74 -16.80 -6.58 -3.79
CA GLY A 74 -17.38 -7.69 -4.54
C GLY A 74 -16.48 -8.24 -5.66
N LEU A 75 -15.15 -8.14 -5.52
CA LEU A 75 -14.15 -8.61 -6.48
C LEU A 75 -13.61 -10.02 -6.13
N PRO A 76 -13.09 -10.78 -7.13
CA PRO A 76 -12.46 -12.08 -6.90
C PRO A 76 -11.26 -12.00 -5.96
N LEU A 77 -11.08 -12.98 -5.08
CA LEU A 77 -9.96 -13.02 -4.12
C LEU A 77 -8.63 -13.33 -4.82
N SER A 78 -7.49 -13.01 -4.18
CA SER A 78 -6.17 -13.25 -4.77
C SER A 78 -5.92 -14.72 -5.17
N SER A 79 -6.52 -15.68 -4.45
CA SER A 79 -6.44 -17.12 -4.75
C SER A 79 -7.21 -17.57 -6.00
N SER A 80 -8.00 -16.68 -6.60
CA SER A 80 -8.86 -16.98 -7.76
C SER A 80 -8.41 -16.30 -9.06
N SER A 81 -7.32 -15.52 -9.04
CA SER A 81 -6.72 -14.95 -10.26
C SER A 81 -5.72 -15.94 -10.86
N PRO A 82 -5.81 -16.28 -12.16
CA PRO A 82 -4.83 -17.13 -12.80
C PRO A 82 -3.47 -16.43 -12.76
N GLU A 83 -2.45 -17.13 -12.24
CA GLU A 83 -1.05 -16.76 -12.41
C GLU A 83 -0.76 -16.67 -13.91
N PRO A 84 -0.33 -15.51 -14.46
CA PRO A 84 0.24 -15.51 -15.80
C PRO A 84 1.57 -16.24 -15.73
N ALA A 85 1.71 -17.25 -16.59
CA ALA A 85 2.90 -18.07 -16.73
C ALA A 85 4.18 -17.23 -16.84
N SER A 86 5.22 -17.77 -16.19
CA SER A 86 6.63 -17.37 -16.08
C SER A 86 7.18 -16.35 -17.06
#